data_AF-A0A800JEE2-F1
#
_entry.id   AF-A0A800JEE2-F1
#
_cell.length_a   1.000
_cell.length_b   1.000
_cell.length_c   1.000
_cell.angle_alpha   90.00
_cell.angle_beta   90.00
_cell.angle_gamma   90.00
#
_symmetry.space_group_name_H-M   'P 1'
#
loop_
_entity.id
_entity.type
_entity.pdbx_description
1 polymer ?
#
loop_
_entity_poly.entity_id
_entity_poly.type
_entity_poly.pdbx_seq_one_letter_code
_entity_poly.pdbx_strand_id
1 'polypeptide(L)'
;KDFLEPATEAVSFAGKYPEDFFVAEPPKQMPAWHLVGGVDPLDASELTGSEPDDEHPVLLADWIKTDGLKCLKIKLRGTDAEWDYARLVKIGGIAVAGGVEWLTADFNCTVTEPDYVNTILDNLRDEHPKFFEMLLYVEQPFPYDLKQHAIDTHSVSERKPLYLDESAHDWQHVRLGRELGWTGVALKTCKTQTGALLSACWAKAHGMGLMVQDLTNPMLAQIPHCRLAAHVGTIMGVETNAMQFYPAASAAEAAVHPGLYQRRGGEVDLATLGGSGFGYGAAATVRELPAPAAEHSGL
;
A
#
# COMPACT_ATOMS: atom_id res chain seq x y z
N LYS A 1 -26.27 10.60 14.55
CA LYS A 1 -25.68 9.43 13.89
C LYS A 1 -24.23 9.48 14.27
N ASP A 2 -23.86 8.61 15.19
CA ASP A 2 -22.70 8.81 16.05
C ASP A 2 -21.40 8.55 15.28
N PHE A 3 -20.46 9.48 15.40
CA PHE A 3 -19.10 9.29 14.89
C PHE A 3 -18.45 8.14 15.70
N LEU A 4 -17.68 7.26 15.03
CA LEU A 4 -16.93 6.10 15.55
C LEU A 4 -17.51 5.39 16.80
N GLU A 5 -18.01 4.16 16.62
CA GLU A 5 -18.41 3.29 17.75
C GLU A 5 -17.30 2.29 18.12
N PRO A 6 -16.95 2.12 19.41
CA PRO A 6 -16.02 1.09 19.83
C PRO A 6 -16.63 -0.33 19.67
N ALA A 7 -15.81 -1.32 19.36
CA ALA A 7 -16.24 -2.73 19.36
C ALA A 7 -16.33 -3.34 20.76
N THR A 8 -15.72 -2.70 21.77
CA THR A 8 -15.67 -3.20 23.15
C THR A 8 -15.74 -2.04 24.15
N GLU A 9 -16.19 -2.31 25.37
CA GLU A 9 -16.23 -1.31 26.45
C GLU A 9 -14.84 -0.82 26.91
N ALA A 10 -13.77 -1.54 26.55
CA ALA A 10 -12.40 -1.16 26.86
C ALA A 10 -11.89 0.03 26.01
N VAL A 11 -12.59 0.38 24.92
CA VAL A 11 -12.21 1.45 24.00
C VAL A 11 -13.21 2.60 24.13
N SER A 12 -12.70 3.84 24.20
CA SER A 12 -13.53 5.05 24.17
C SER A 12 -12.94 6.12 23.27
N PHE A 13 -13.77 6.70 22.41
CA PHE A 13 -13.44 7.85 21.56
C PHE A 13 -13.89 9.20 22.16
N ALA A 14 -14.50 9.19 23.35
CA ALA A 14 -14.97 10.42 23.99
C ALA A 14 -13.80 11.37 24.30
N GLY A 15 -13.88 12.60 23.80
CA GLY A 15 -12.84 13.62 24.00
C GLY A 15 -11.54 13.36 23.23
N LYS A 16 -11.54 12.42 22.27
CA LYS A 16 -10.38 12.10 21.42
C LYS A 16 -10.47 12.79 20.07
N TYR A 17 -9.30 13.11 19.52
CA TYR A 17 -9.11 13.73 18.21
C TYR A 17 -8.17 12.86 17.36
N PRO A 18 -8.20 12.97 16.01
CA PRO A 18 -7.34 12.17 15.15
C PRO A 18 -5.84 12.24 15.51
N GLU A 19 -5.37 13.40 15.96
CA GLU A 19 -3.99 13.62 16.41
C GLU A 19 -3.58 12.77 17.61
N ASP A 20 -4.52 12.39 18.48
CA ASP A 20 -4.26 11.46 19.60
C ASP A 20 -3.85 10.07 19.12
N PHE A 21 -4.13 9.75 17.85
CA PHE A 21 -3.78 8.48 17.21
C PHE A 21 -2.57 8.61 16.28
N PHE A 22 -1.95 9.79 16.14
CA PHE A 22 -0.74 9.94 15.34
C PHE A 22 0.51 9.52 16.11
N VAL A 23 1.57 9.16 15.38
CA VAL A 23 2.89 8.96 15.98
C VAL A 23 3.44 10.31 16.46
N ALA A 24 4.14 10.29 17.60
CA ALA A 24 4.70 11.50 18.20
C ALA A 24 5.76 12.16 17.31
N GLU A 25 6.59 11.35 16.65
CA GLU A 25 7.66 11.80 15.77
C GLU A 25 7.48 11.16 14.38
N PRO A 26 6.74 11.80 13.47
CA PRO A 26 6.58 11.32 12.10
C PRO A 26 7.94 11.25 11.38
N PRO A 27 8.28 10.13 10.72
CA PRO A 27 9.55 10.01 10.03
C PRO A 27 9.61 10.95 8.82
N LYS A 28 10.81 11.45 8.52
CA LYS A 28 11.06 12.29 7.34
C LYS A 28 11.45 11.47 6.11
N GLN A 29 11.82 10.21 6.29
CA GLN A 29 12.13 9.26 5.22
C GLN A 29 11.41 7.96 5.52
N MET A 30 10.92 7.28 4.50
CA MET A 30 10.22 6.01 4.68
C MET A 30 10.47 5.07 3.52
N PRO A 31 10.52 3.75 3.78
CA PRO A 31 10.54 2.74 2.74
C PRO A 31 9.35 2.93 1.78
N ALA A 32 9.62 2.68 0.51
CA ALA A 32 8.61 2.69 -0.54
C ALA A 32 8.36 1.26 -1.02
N TRP A 33 7.09 0.85 -1.06
CA TRP A 33 6.70 -0.39 -1.72
C TRP A 33 6.71 -0.19 -3.24
N HIS A 34 7.35 -1.10 -3.95
CA HIS A 34 7.31 -1.20 -5.40
C HIS A 34 6.35 -2.30 -5.82
N LEU A 35 5.42 -1.98 -6.73
CA LEU A 35 4.43 -2.93 -7.23
C LEU A 35 5.03 -3.80 -8.33
N VAL A 36 4.98 -5.12 -8.15
CA VAL A 36 5.30 -6.12 -9.18
C VAL A 36 3.97 -6.65 -9.73
N GLY A 37 3.47 -6.00 -10.78
CA GLY A 37 2.20 -6.30 -11.44
C GLY A 37 2.19 -7.70 -12.05
N GLY A 38 1.02 -8.34 -12.17
CA GLY A 38 0.90 -9.73 -12.62
C GLY A 38 1.37 -10.02 -14.06
N VAL A 39 1.62 -8.97 -14.84
CA VAL A 39 2.14 -9.02 -16.22
C VAL A 39 3.53 -8.41 -16.36
N ASP A 40 4.12 -7.92 -15.27
CA ASP A 40 5.45 -7.33 -15.29
C ASP A 40 6.49 -8.45 -15.49
N PRO A 41 7.39 -8.31 -16.47
CA PRO A 41 8.39 -9.32 -16.78
C PRO A 41 9.43 -9.41 -15.65
N LEU A 42 9.61 -10.61 -15.13
CA LEU A 42 10.55 -10.86 -14.02
C LEU A 42 11.99 -11.05 -14.51
N ASP A 43 12.16 -11.68 -15.67
CA ASP A 43 13.45 -11.88 -16.33
C ASP A 43 13.33 -11.86 -17.86
N ALA A 44 14.47 -11.94 -18.53
CA ALA A 44 14.56 -11.83 -19.98
C ALA A 44 13.75 -12.90 -20.76
N SER A 45 13.38 -14.02 -20.13
CA SER A 45 12.58 -15.07 -20.78
C SER A 45 11.09 -14.70 -20.89
N GLU A 46 10.64 -13.70 -20.13
CA GLU A 46 9.26 -13.21 -20.13
C GLU A 46 9.05 -12.03 -21.10
N LEU A 47 10.12 -11.54 -21.74
CA LEU A 47 10.06 -10.45 -22.70
C LEU A 47 9.39 -10.91 -24.01
N THR A 48 8.48 -10.09 -24.52
CA THR A 48 7.73 -10.27 -25.76
C THR A 48 8.25 -9.40 -26.90
N GLY A 49 9.07 -8.40 -26.60
CA GLY A 49 9.53 -7.38 -27.56
C GLY A 49 8.54 -6.23 -27.74
N SER A 50 7.46 -6.17 -26.96
CA SER A 50 6.49 -5.07 -26.96
C SER A 50 6.66 -4.14 -25.75
N GLU A 51 7.77 -4.25 -25.04
CA GLU A 51 8.05 -3.44 -23.86
C GLU A 51 8.28 -1.96 -24.24
N PRO A 52 8.00 -1.03 -23.31
CA PRO A 52 8.29 0.39 -23.54
C PRO A 52 9.77 0.65 -23.82
N ASP A 53 10.05 1.58 -24.72
CA ASP A 53 11.38 2.15 -24.98
C ASP A 53 11.39 3.60 -24.46
N ASP A 54 11.28 3.74 -23.14
CA ASP A 54 11.11 5.02 -22.43
C ASP A 54 12.21 5.28 -21.38
N GLU A 55 13.36 4.60 -21.52
CA GLU A 55 14.54 4.67 -20.64
C GLU A 55 14.32 4.15 -19.20
N HIS A 56 13.13 3.68 -18.85
CA HIS A 56 12.87 3.06 -17.56
C HIS A 56 13.21 1.56 -17.56
N PRO A 57 13.55 0.98 -16.39
CA PRO A 57 13.77 -0.45 -16.30
C PRO A 57 12.54 -1.26 -16.72
N VAL A 58 12.78 -2.40 -17.37
CA VAL A 58 11.73 -3.35 -17.73
C VAL A 58 11.71 -4.51 -16.75
N LEU A 59 12.88 -5.07 -16.45
CA LEU A 59 13.01 -6.24 -15.58
C LEU A 59 13.07 -5.85 -14.10
N LEU A 60 12.50 -6.70 -13.25
CA LEU A 60 12.48 -6.49 -11.80
C LEU A 60 13.89 -6.29 -11.20
N ALA A 61 14.88 -7.06 -11.64
CA ALA A 61 16.26 -6.93 -11.16
C ALA A 61 16.86 -5.54 -11.47
N ASP A 62 16.52 -4.97 -12.62
CA ASP A 62 16.99 -3.64 -13.01
C ASP A 62 16.27 -2.54 -12.23
N TRP A 63 14.99 -2.71 -11.91
CA TRP A 63 14.26 -1.84 -10.97
C TRP A 63 14.89 -1.85 -9.58
N ILE A 64 15.19 -3.04 -9.04
CA ILE A 64 15.83 -3.18 -7.72
C ILE A 64 17.16 -2.42 -7.69
N LYS A 65 17.98 -2.58 -8.74
CA LYS A 65 19.27 -1.90 -8.85
C LYS A 65 19.14 -0.39 -9.01
N THR A 66 18.23 0.06 -9.87
CA THR A 66 18.07 1.48 -10.25
C THR A 66 17.53 2.30 -9.09
N ASP A 67 16.47 1.82 -8.44
CA ASP A 67 15.79 2.56 -7.37
C ASP A 67 16.30 2.18 -5.96
N GLY A 68 17.11 1.12 -5.87
CA GLY A 68 17.60 0.57 -4.59
C GLY A 68 16.50 -0.11 -3.77
N LEU A 69 15.52 -0.74 -4.43
CA LEU A 69 14.28 -1.22 -3.81
C LEU A 69 14.52 -2.14 -2.61
N LYS A 70 13.73 -1.92 -1.55
CA LYS A 70 13.76 -2.71 -0.30
C LYS A 70 12.48 -3.45 0.02
N CYS A 71 11.36 -3.03 -0.56
CA CYS A 71 10.04 -3.59 -0.30
C CYS A 71 9.32 -3.85 -1.64
N LEU A 72 8.84 -5.08 -1.86
CA LEU A 72 8.11 -5.46 -3.08
C LEU A 72 6.69 -5.93 -2.76
N LYS A 73 5.70 -5.41 -3.48
CA LYS A 73 4.32 -5.87 -3.46
C LYS A 73 4.05 -6.75 -4.65
N ILE A 74 3.74 -8.02 -4.41
CA ILE A 74 3.58 -9.04 -5.45
C ILE A 74 2.10 -9.20 -5.75
N LYS A 75 1.68 -8.84 -6.97
CA LYS A 75 0.34 -9.15 -7.47
C LYS A 75 0.26 -10.60 -7.91
N LEU A 76 -0.76 -11.29 -7.42
CA LEU A 76 -1.09 -12.69 -7.64
C LEU A 76 -2.47 -12.83 -8.30
N ARG A 77 -2.79 -14.00 -8.83
CA ARG A 77 -4.07 -14.27 -9.51
C ARG A 77 -5.17 -14.63 -8.54
N GLY A 78 -4.86 -15.41 -7.50
CA GLY A 78 -5.82 -15.99 -6.55
C GLY A 78 -6.71 -17.10 -7.14
N THR A 79 -6.50 -17.47 -8.40
CA THR A 79 -7.28 -18.50 -9.12
C THR A 79 -6.43 -19.65 -9.65
N ASP A 80 -5.11 -19.56 -9.52
CA ASP A 80 -4.13 -20.49 -10.08
C ASP A 80 -2.98 -20.69 -9.09
N ALA A 81 -3.12 -21.68 -8.20
CA ALA A 81 -2.21 -21.86 -7.07
C ALA A 81 -0.78 -22.21 -7.51
N GLU A 82 -0.64 -22.97 -8.59
CA GLU A 82 0.68 -23.32 -9.14
C GLU A 82 1.39 -22.08 -9.68
N TRP A 83 0.67 -21.23 -10.43
CA TRP A 83 1.22 -19.98 -10.93
C TRP A 83 1.55 -19.00 -9.81
N ASP A 84 0.66 -18.84 -8.82
CA ASP A 84 0.86 -17.93 -7.69
C ASP A 84 2.08 -18.33 -6.86
N TYR A 85 2.21 -19.63 -6.56
CA TYR A 85 3.35 -20.17 -5.84
C TYR A 85 4.66 -20.00 -6.62
N ALA A 86 4.67 -20.38 -7.90
CA ALA A 86 5.84 -20.23 -8.76
C ALA A 86 6.30 -18.76 -8.86
N ARG A 87 5.35 -17.83 -8.94
CA ARG A 87 5.62 -16.39 -8.97
C ARG A 87 6.23 -15.90 -7.66
N LEU A 88 5.67 -16.28 -6.51
CA LEU A 88 6.23 -15.95 -5.20
C LEU A 88 7.67 -16.43 -5.05
N VAL A 89 7.94 -17.68 -5.42
CA VAL A 89 9.29 -18.27 -5.36
C VAL A 89 10.26 -17.54 -6.29
N LYS A 90 9.85 -17.28 -7.53
CA LYS A 90 10.70 -16.59 -8.52
C LYS A 90 11.06 -15.17 -8.07
N ILE A 91 10.06 -14.40 -7.62
CA ILE A 91 10.29 -13.04 -7.09
C ILE A 91 11.12 -13.09 -5.81
N GLY A 92 10.87 -14.05 -4.91
CA GLY A 92 11.67 -14.25 -3.70
C GLY A 92 13.16 -14.47 -4.00
N GLY A 93 13.47 -15.26 -5.03
CA GLY A 93 14.85 -15.45 -5.51
C GLY A 93 15.50 -14.15 -6.02
N ILE A 94 14.79 -13.39 -6.85
CA ILE A 94 15.25 -12.09 -7.37
C ILE A 94 15.44 -11.09 -6.21
N ALA A 95 14.50 -11.06 -5.27
CA ALA A 95 14.52 -10.20 -4.09
C ALA A 95 15.75 -10.47 -3.22
N VAL A 96 16.03 -11.73 -2.89
CA VAL A 96 17.23 -12.10 -2.11
C VAL A 96 18.50 -11.72 -2.85
N ALA A 97 18.59 -12.00 -4.15
CA ALA A 97 19.76 -11.65 -4.95
C ALA A 97 19.99 -10.11 -5.03
N GLY A 98 18.90 -9.35 -5.05
CA GLY A 98 18.91 -7.89 -5.11
C GLY A 98 19.00 -7.17 -3.76
N GLY A 99 18.99 -7.90 -2.63
CA GLY A 99 19.05 -7.30 -1.30
C GLY A 99 17.77 -6.55 -0.89
N VAL A 100 16.62 -7.02 -1.38
CA VAL A 100 15.28 -6.64 -0.90
C VAL A 100 15.05 -7.28 0.47
N GLU A 101 14.34 -6.56 1.34
CA GLU A 101 14.13 -6.96 2.73
C GLU A 101 12.74 -7.54 2.96
N TRP A 102 11.71 -6.94 2.34
CA TRP A 102 10.31 -7.29 2.60
C TRP A 102 9.51 -7.52 1.34
N LEU A 103 8.60 -8.49 1.43
CA LEU A 103 7.62 -8.85 0.42
C LEU A 103 6.21 -8.69 1.01
N THR A 104 5.24 -8.43 0.16
CA THR A 104 3.81 -8.64 0.46
C THR A 104 3.13 -9.33 -0.72
N ALA A 105 2.08 -10.09 -0.45
CA ALA A 105 1.32 -10.84 -1.45
C ALA A 105 -0.12 -10.33 -1.51
N ASP A 106 -0.59 -10.02 -2.73
CA ASP A 106 -1.91 -9.46 -3.00
C ASP A 106 -2.61 -10.35 -4.04
N PHE A 107 -3.69 -11.03 -3.65
CA PHE A 107 -4.36 -12.03 -4.49
C PHE A 107 -5.58 -11.48 -5.25
N ASN A 108 -5.64 -10.18 -5.50
CA ASN A 108 -6.61 -9.57 -6.42
C ASN A 108 -8.10 -9.83 -6.06
N CYS A 109 -8.44 -10.04 -4.79
CA CYS A 109 -9.81 -10.29 -4.32
C CYS A 109 -10.53 -11.52 -4.93
N THR A 110 -9.82 -12.47 -5.53
CA THR A 110 -10.45 -13.58 -6.28
C THR A 110 -10.56 -14.89 -5.50
N VAL A 111 -9.82 -15.03 -4.40
CA VAL A 111 -9.78 -16.25 -3.61
C VAL A 111 -11.11 -16.42 -2.88
N THR A 112 -11.72 -17.61 -2.93
CA THR A 112 -13.00 -17.86 -2.25
C THR A 112 -12.86 -18.63 -0.94
N GLU A 113 -11.77 -19.38 -0.77
CA GLU A 113 -11.57 -20.28 0.38
C GLU A 113 -10.22 -20.00 1.08
N PRO A 114 -10.20 -19.87 2.42
CA PRO A 114 -8.96 -19.63 3.17
C PRO A 114 -7.84 -20.65 2.92
N ASP A 115 -8.21 -21.90 2.68
CA ASP A 115 -7.25 -22.98 2.46
C ASP A 115 -6.35 -22.78 1.24
N TYR A 116 -6.82 -22.01 0.25
CA TYR A 116 -5.99 -21.61 -0.89
C TYR A 116 -4.76 -20.82 -0.43
N VAL A 117 -4.97 -19.80 0.41
CA VAL A 117 -3.91 -18.95 0.94
C VAL A 117 -3.08 -19.71 1.97
N ASN A 118 -3.72 -20.48 2.85
CA ASN A 118 -3.05 -21.29 3.86
C ASN A 118 -2.03 -22.26 3.24
N THR A 119 -2.43 -22.96 2.17
CA THR A 119 -1.57 -23.93 1.49
C THR A 119 -0.35 -23.24 0.88
N ILE A 120 -0.53 -22.09 0.22
CA ILE A 120 0.58 -21.33 -0.35
C ILE A 120 1.55 -20.87 0.75
N LEU A 121 1.03 -20.35 1.86
CA LEU A 121 1.84 -19.89 3.00
C LEU A 121 2.59 -21.04 3.68
N ASP A 122 1.93 -22.19 3.89
CA ASP A 122 2.52 -23.37 4.51
C ASP A 122 3.63 -23.97 3.62
N ASN A 123 3.38 -24.10 2.32
CA ASN A 123 4.41 -24.56 1.36
C ASN A 123 5.59 -23.59 1.32
N LEU A 124 5.34 -22.28 1.27
CA LEU A 124 6.41 -21.28 1.28
C LEU A 124 7.23 -21.35 2.58
N ARG A 125 6.60 -21.56 3.74
CA ARG A 125 7.28 -21.76 5.02
C ARG A 125 8.18 -22.99 4.99
N ASP A 126 7.67 -24.11 4.49
CA ASP A 126 8.32 -25.41 4.59
C ASP A 126 9.43 -25.59 3.53
N GLU A 127 9.22 -25.09 2.31
CA GLU A 127 10.16 -25.23 1.20
C GLU A 127 11.11 -24.03 1.05
N HIS A 128 10.65 -22.83 1.40
CA HIS A 128 11.38 -21.57 1.23
C HIS A 128 11.29 -20.66 2.46
N PRO A 129 11.75 -21.10 3.64
CA PRO A 129 11.54 -20.40 4.92
C PRO A 129 12.01 -18.94 4.88
N LYS A 130 13.09 -18.64 4.14
CA LYS A 130 13.58 -17.27 3.98
C LYS A 130 12.56 -16.35 3.27
N PHE A 131 11.88 -16.85 2.25
CA PHE A 131 10.87 -16.09 1.52
C PHE A 131 9.61 -15.90 2.38
N PHE A 132 9.24 -16.93 3.13
CA PHE A 132 8.18 -16.82 4.12
C PHE A 132 8.51 -15.77 5.19
N GLU A 133 9.73 -15.72 5.72
CA GLU A 133 10.17 -14.68 6.66
C GLU A 133 10.08 -13.26 6.06
N MET A 134 10.51 -13.09 4.81
CA MET A 134 10.44 -11.82 4.09
C MET A 134 8.99 -11.40 3.77
N LEU A 135 8.06 -12.34 3.61
CA LEU A 135 6.65 -12.05 3.39
C LEU A 135 6.04 -11.45 4.66
N LEU A 136 5.92 -10.14 4.69
CA LEU A 136 5.55 -9.39 5.88
C LEU A 136 4.06 -9.50 6.20
N TYR A 137 3.22 -9.45 5.17
CA TYR A 137 1.78 -9.55 5.28
C TYR A 137 1.15 -10.08 3.99
N VAL A 138 -0.12 -10.46 4.09
CA VAL A 138 -1.00 -10.78 2.96
C VAL A 138 -2.06 -9.68 2.85
N GLU A 139 -2.32 -9.24 1.63
CA GLU A 139 -3.26 -8.19 1.28
C GLU A 139 -4.48 -8.76 0.53
N GLN A 140 -5.67 -8.42 1.03
CA GLN A 140 -6.99 -8.61 0.41
C GLN A 140 -7.10 -9.81 -0.58
N PRO A 141 -6.98 -11.06 -0.10
CA PRO A 141 -7.11 -12.19 -1.00
C PRO A 141 -8.57 -12.47 -1.42
N PHE A 142 -9.52 -12.15 -0.54
CA PHE A 142 -10.93 -12.48 -0.66
C PHE A 142 -11.77 -11.36 -1.30
N PRO A 143 -12.98 -11.64 -1.81
CA PRO A 143 -13.89 -10.64 -2.37
C PRO A 143 -14.10 -9.44 -1.43
N TYR A 144 -14.21 -8.25 -2.03
CA TYR A 144 -14.25 -7.00 -1.28
C TYR A 144 -15.56 -6.77 -0.48
N ASP A 145 -16.66 -7.42 -0.86
CA ASP A 145 -17.92 -7.29 -0.12
C ASP A 145 -17.96 -8.26 1.06
N LEU A 146 -17.44 -7.81 2.20
CA LEU A 146 -17.43 -8.59 3.46
C LEU A 146 -18.83 -8.96 3.96
N LYS A 147 -19.87 -8.18 3.64
CA LYS A 147 -21.24 -8.46 4.11
C LYS A 147 -21.84 -9.61 3.33
N GLN A 148 -21.57 -9.66 2.02
CA GLN A 148 -21.96 -10.77 1.18
C GLN A 148 -21.09 -12.01 1.41
N HIS A 149 -19.80 -11.81 1.67
CA HIS A 149 -18.79 -12.86 1.80
C HIS A 149 -18.09 -12.79 3.17
N ALA A 150 -18.82 -13.16 4.22
CA ALA A 150 -18.33 -13.19 5.60
C ALA A 150 -17.42 -14.42 5.86
N ILE A 151 -16.28 -14.48 5.17
CA ILE A 151 -15.30 -15.57 5.28
C ILE A 151 -14.55 -15.46 6.61
N ASP A 152 -14.44 -16.58 7.34
CA ASP A 152 -13.57 -16.68 8.50
C ASP A 152 -12.10 -16.77 8.06
N THR A 153 -11.31 -15.75 8.40
CA THR A 153 -9.92 -15.59 7.97
C THR A 153 -8.90 -15.83 9.09
N HIS A 154 -9.33 -16.26 10.29
CA HIS A 154 -8.43 -16.46 11.42
C HIS A 154 -7.29 -17.43 11.10
N SER A 155 -7.56 -18.50 10.35
CA SER A 155 -6.53 -19.46 9.94
C SER A 155 -5.42 -18.84 9.07
N VAL A 156 -5.75 -17.83 8.25
CA VAL A 156 -4.76 -17.08 7.46
C VAL A 156 -3.95 -16.16 8.38
N SER A 157 -4.64 -15.43 9.25
CA SER A 157 -4.03 -14.47 10.18
C SER A 157 -3.12 -15.12 11.23
N GLU A 158 -3.35 -16.39 11.57
CA GLU A 158 -2.45 -17.21 12.41
C GLU A 158 -1.09 -17.46 11.74
N ARG A 159 -1.02 -17.43 10.40
CA ARG A 159 0.20 -17.65 9.64
C ARG A 159 0.94 -16.35 9.36
N LYS A 160 0.22 -15.33 8.88
CA LYS A 160 0.75 -14.02 8.54
C LYS A 160 -0.28 -12.92 8.80
N PRO A 161 0.14 -11.70 9.17
CA PRO A 161 -0.76 -10.57 9.23
C PRO A 161 -1.55 -10.42 7.93
N LEU A 162 -2.87 -10.31 8.06
CA LEU A 162 -3.82 -10.18 6.95
C LEU A 162 -4.45 -8.78 6.99
N TYR A 163 -4.36 -8.07 5.86
CA TYR A 163 -4.79 -6.67 5.76
C TYR A 163 -5.91 -6.47 4.74
N LEU A 164 -6.98 -5.80 5.19
CA LEU A 164 -8.08 -5.36 4.34
C LEU A 164 -7.60 -4.25 3.40
N ASP A 165 -7.96 -4.28 2.12
CA ASP A 165 -7.82 -3.14 1.21
C ASP A 165 -9.16 -2.77 0.57
N GLU A 166 -9.56 -3.44 -0.51
CA GLU A 166 -10.78 -3.11 -1.27
C GLU A 166 -12.02 -3.16 -0.37
N SER A 167 -12.01 -4.02 0.66
CA SER A 167 -13.09 -4.13 1.66
C SER A 167 -13.19 -2.96 2.64
N ALA A 168 -12.13 -2.15 2.80
CA ALA A 168 -12.01 -1.13 3.83
C ALA A 168 -12.53 0.25 3.39
N HIS A 169 -13.84 0.35 3.12
CA HIS A 169 -14.46 1.61 2.70
C HIS A 169 -14.63 2.63 3.84
N ASP A 170 -14.94 2.15 5.04
CA ASP A 170 -15.12 2.95 6.24
C ASP A 170 -14.82 2.12 7.50
N TRP A 171 -14.86 2.76 8.67
CA TRP A 171 -14.58 2.11 9.95
C TRP A 171 -15.55 0.96 10.29
N GLN A 172 -16.77 0.95 9.75
CA GLN A 172 -17.74 -0.11 10.00
C GLN A 172 -17.34 -1.40 9.28
N HIS A 173 -16.78 -1.28 8.08
CA HIS A 173 -16.19 -2.41 7.37
C HIS A 173 -14.90 -2.89 8.05
N VAL A 174 -14.08 -1.97 8.60
CA VAL A 174 -12.92 -2.36 9.41
C VAL A 174 -13.36 -3.14 10.65
N ARG A 175 -14.44 -2.73 11.32
CA ARG A 175 -15.02 -3.47 12.45
C ARG A 175 -15.43 -4.88 12.05
N LEU A 176 -16.18 -5.03 10.97
CA LEU A 176 -16.61 -6.34 10.47
C LEU A 176 -15.41 -7.23 10.09
N GLY A 177 -14.42 -6.67 9.39
CA GLY A 177 -13.22 -7.42 9.05
C GLY A 177 -12.46 -7.89 10.29
N ARG A 178 -12.35 -7.06 11.33
CA ARG A 178 -11.75 -7.49 12.61
C ARG A 178 -12.48 -8.69 13.22
N GLU A 179 -13.81 -8.71 13.19
CA GLU A 179 -14.62 -9.85 13.66
C GLU A 179 -14.38 -11.13 12.85
N LEU A 180 -14.06 -10.99 11.56
CA LEU A 180 -13.75 -12.09 10.64
C LEU A 180 -12.29 -12.55 10.68
N GLY A 181 -11.45 -12.00 11.57
CA GLY A 181 -10.06 -12.41 11.76
C GLY A 181 -9.02 -11.57 11.04
N TRP A 182 -9.40 -10.48 10.36
CA TRP A 182 -8.44 -9.56 9.73
C TRP A 182 -7.67 -8.78 10.80
N THR A 183 -6.36 -8.62 10.59
CA THR A 183 -5.45 -8.03 11.59
C THR A 183 -5.03 -6.60 11.28
N GLY A 184 -5.28 -6.11 10.07
CA GLY A 184 -4.89 -4.78 9.63
C GLY A 184 -5.77 -4.20 8.53
N VAL A 185 -5.53 -2.94 8.21
CA VAL A 185 -6.30 -2.19 7.20
C VAL A 185 -5.41 -1.29 6.35
N ALA A 186 -5.72 -1.24 5.05
CA ALA A 186 -5.18 -0.29 4.08
C ALA A 186 -5.90 1.05 4.18
N LEU A 187 -5.13 2.11 4.24
CA LEU A 187 -5.61 3.47 4.17
C LEU A 187 -5.18 4.07 2.84
N LYS A 188 -6.11 4.70 2.12
CA LYS A 188 -5.85 5.36 0.85
C LYS A 188 -6.50 6.73 0.83
N THR A 189 -5.71 7.77 0.61
CA THR A 189 -6.21 9.16 0.52
C THR A 189 -7.09 9.37 -0.71
N CYS A 190 -6.81 8.64 -1.79
CA CYS A 190 -7.58 8.64 -3.04
C CYS A 190 -8.98 7.99 -2.93
N LYS A 191 -9.23 7.15 -1.90
CA LYS A 191 -10.59 6.73 -1.55
C LYS A 191 -11.31 7.91 -0.90
N THR A 192 -10.89 8.27 0.32
CA THR A 192 -11.22 9.54 0.97
C THR A 192 -10.18 9.85 2.07
N GLN A 193 -9.81 11.11 2.26
CA GLN A 193 -8.96 11.53 3.38
C GLN A 193 -9.64 11.29 4.74
N THR A 194 -10.90 11.69 4.87
CA THR A 194 -11.65 11.59 6.13
C THR A 194 -11.89 10.14 6.52
N GLY A 195 -12.27 9.28 5.56
CA GLY A 195 -12.45 7.85 5.81
C GLY A 195 -11.14 7.19 6.24
N ALA A 196 -10.02 7.52 5.58
CA ALA A 196 -8.70 7.03 5.98
C ALA A 196 -8.34 7.41 7.42
N LEU A 197 -8.58 8.66 7.83
CA LEU A 197 -8.31 9.11 9.21
C LEU A 197 -9.20 8.40 10.24
N LEU A 198 -10.50 8.28 9.96
CA LEU A 198 -11.45 7.63 10.86
C LEU A 198 -11.14 6.13 10.98
N SER A 199 -10.83 5.45 9.88
CA SER A 199 -10.39 4.05 9.88
C SER A 199 -9.07 3.88 10.64
N ALA A 200 -8.11 4.81 10.50
CA ALA A 200 -6.85 4.78 11.25
C ALA A 200 -7.08 4.86 12.76
N CYS A 201 -7.91 5.81 13.21
CA CYS A 201 -8.25 5.99 14.62
C CYS A 201 -8.92 4.72 15.16
N TRP A 202 -9.90 4.19 14.42
CA TRP A 202 -10.64 3.02 14.83
C TRP A 202 -9.73 1.79 14.92
N ALA A 203 -8.95 1.50 13.88
CA ALA A 203 -8.04 0.37 13.83
C ALA A 203 -6.99 0.42 14.96
N LYS A 204 -6.34 1.57 15.18
CA LYS A 204 -5.37 1.75 16.26
C LYS A 204 -5.97 1.52 17.64
N ALA A 205 -7.16 2.06 17.88
CA ALA A 205 -7.86 1.87 19.15
C ALA A 205 -8.15 0.40 19.46
N HIS A 206 -8.22 -0.45 18.43
CA HIS A 206 -8.52 -1.88 18.53
C HIS A 206 -7.30 -2.79 18.26
N GLY A 207 -6.09 -2.22 18.25
CA GLY A 207 -4.83 -2.95 18.11
C GLY A 207 -4.57 -3.53 16.71
N MET A 208 -5.25 -3.03 15.69
CA MET A 208 -5.03 -3.44 14.30
C MET A 208 -3.85 -2.70 13.67
N GLY A 209 -3.15 -3.39 12.77
CA GLY A 209 -2.10 -2.80 11.95
C GLY A 209 -2.65 -1.85 10.88
N LEU A 210 -1.82 -0.89 10.45
CA LEU A 210 -2.14 0.04 9.38
C LEU A 210 -1.14 -0.11 8.25
N MET A 211 -1.62 -0.14 7.01
CA MET A 211 -0.77 0.05 5.83
C MET A 211 -1.31 1.22 5.02
N VAL A 212 -0.44 2.05 4.46
CA VAL A 212 -0.85 3.13 3.56
C VAL A 212 -0.52 2.74 2.13
N GLN A 213 -1.57 2.52 1.36
CA GLN A 213 -1.51 1.93 0.02
C GLN A 213 -2.05 2.93 -1.02
N ASP A 214 -1.63 2.78 -2.26
CA ASP A 214 -1.85 3.75 -3.31
C ASP A 214 -2.94 3.28 -4.30
N LEU A 215 -3.47 4.21 -5.09
CA LEU A 215 -4.11 3.91 -6.39
C LEU A 215 -3.41 4.72 -7.48
N THR A 216 -2.08 4.77 -7.38
CA THR A 216 -1.18 5.54 -8.22
C THR A 216 -1.48 7.04 -8.16
N ASN A 217 -1.09 7.69 -7.05
CA ASN A 217 -1.28 9.12 -6.79
C ASN A 217 -0.14 9.99 -7.40
N PRO A 218 -0.32 10.66 -8.56
CA PRO A 218 0.68 11.58 -9.09
C PRO A 218 0.49 13.00 -8.55
N MET A 219 1.39 13.92 -8.94
CA MET A 219 1.27 15.35 -8.72
C MET A 219 1.02 15.66 -7.22
N LEU A 220 0.12 16.58 -6.92
CA LEU A 220 -0.23 16.94 -5.54
C LEU A 220 -0.80 15.79 -4.71
N ALA A 221 -1.37 14.75 -5.31
CA ALA A 221 -2.02 13.66 -4.57
C ALA A 221 -1.03 12.80 -3.76
N GLN A 222 0.23 12.70 -4.22
CA GLN A 222 1.33 12.02 -3.51
C GLN A 222 1.60 12.63 -2.13
N ILE A 223 1.43 13.95 -2.00
CA ILE A 223 1.80 14.70 -0.79
C ILE A 223 0.97 14.29 0.43
N PRO A 224 -0.37 14.40 0.43
CA PRO A 224 -1.19 13.99 1.56
C PRO A 224 -1.15 12.47 1.78
N HIS A 225 -0.87 11.68 0.75
CA HIS A 225 -0.68 10.23 0.84
C HIS A 225 0.54 9.86 1.69
N CYS A 226 1.73 10.33 1.32
CA CYS A 226 2.94 10.10 2.12
C CYS A 226 2.85 10.76 3.50
N ARG A 227 2.18 11.92 3.60
CA ARG A 227 1.97 12.58 4.88
C ARG A 227 1.09 11.75 5.81
N LEU A 228 -0.01 11.16 5.30
CA LEU A 228 -0.82 10.22 6.06
C LEU A 228 0.06 9.06 6.56
N ALA A 229 0.84 8.43 5.67
CA ALA A 229 1.76 7.34 6.03
C ALA A 229 2.70 7.70 7.19
N ALA A 230 3.33 8.88 7.14
CA ALA A 230 4.24 9.35 8.18
C ALA A 230 3.54 9.50 9.53
N HIS A 231 2.33 10.05 9.54
CA HIS A 231 1.63 10.35 10.79
C HIS A 231 0.94 9.13 11.41
N VAL A 232 0.48 8.17 10.59
CA VAL A 232 -0.29 7.03 11.10
C VAL A 232 0.60 5.86 11.52
N GLY A 233 1.92 5.88 11.29
CA GLY A 233 2.80 4.78 11.68
C GLY A 233 2.48 3.50 10.91
N THR A 234 2.37 3.63 9.59
CA THR A 234 2.15 2.53 8.64
C THR A 234 3.22 1.43 8.77
N ILE A 235 2.83 0.17 8.56
CA ILE A 235 3.73 -0.98 8.55
C ILE A 235 4.69 -0.88 7.35
N MET A 236 5.99 -0.86 7.64
CA MET A 236 7.07 -0.92 6.64
C MET A 236 6.91 0.03 5.45
N GLY A 237 6.58 1.31 5.71
CA GLY A 237 6.58 2.35 4.68
C GLY A 237 5.27 2.49 3.90
N VAL A 238 5.36 3.04 2.69
CA VAL A 238 4.22 3.51 1.90
C VAL A 238 4.27 2.98 0.46
N GLU A 239 3.13 2.58 -0.11
CA GLU A 239 3.05 2.29 -1.53
C GLU A 239 3.05 3.60 -2.34
N THR A 240 3.89 3.69 -3.38
CA THR A 240 3.98 4.89 -4.24
C THR A 240 4.21 4.48 -5.68
N ASN A 241 3.13 4.40 -6.45
CA ASN A 241 3.16 3.76 -7.76
C ASN A 241 3.36 4.76 -8.92
N ALA A 242 3.11 6.04 -8.70
CA ALA A 242 3.17 7.05 -9.76
C ALA A 242 4.56 7.16 -10.41
N MET A 243 5.64 6.90 -9.67
CA MET A 243 7.00 6.92 -10.22
C MET A 243 7.27 5.77 -11.18
N GLN A 244 6.50 4.68 -11.08
CA GLN A 244 6.59 3.52 -11.97
C GLN A 244 5.67 3.70 -13.19
N PHE A 245 4.41 4.09 -12.98
CA PHE A 245 3.43 4.13 -14.08
C PHE A 245 3.30 5.49 -14.78
N TYR A 246 3.61 6.59 -14.07
CA TYR A 246 3.49 7.96 -14.58
C TYR A 246 4.73 8.80 -14.23
N PRO A 247 5.97 8.35 -14.56
CA PRO A 247 7.21 8.96 -14.06
C PRO A 247 7.31 10.47 -14.36
N ALA A 248 6.82 10.91 -15.52
CA ALA A 248 6.84 12.31 -15.93
C ALA A 248 5.68 13.15 -15.35
N ALA A 249 4.60 12.53 -14.85
CA ALA A 249 3.38 13.26 -14.49
C ALA A 249 3.59 14.26 -13.36
N SER A 250 4.53 14.00 -12.45
CA SER A 250 4.80 14.83 -11.27
C SER A 250 6.00 15.77 -11.43
N ALA A 251 6.50 15.99 -12.65
CA ALA A 251 7.74 16.73 -12.89
C ALA A 251 7.75 18.14 -12.27
N ALA A 252 6.62 18.85 -12.30
CA ALA A 252 6.51 20.18 -11.71
C ALA A 252 6.63 20.14 -10.17
N GLU A 253 5.92 19.22 -9.50
CA GLU A 253 5.99 19.07 -8.05
C GLU A 253 7.33 18.48 -7.59
N ALA A 254 7.96 17.64 -8.41
CA ALA A 254 9.30 17.09 -8.19
C ALA A 254 10.39 18.17 -8.17
N ALA A 255 10.20 19.30 -8.88
CA ALA A 255 11.11 20.43 -8.77
C ALA A 255 11.09 21.09 -7.38
N VAL A 256 10.00 20.93 -6.62
CA VAL A 256 9.82 21.46 -5.26
C VAL A 256 10.19 20.42 -4.19
N HIS A 257 9.76 19.18 -4.39
CA HIS A 257 9.91 18.08 -3.43
C HIS A 257 10.60 16.86 -4.06
N PRO A 258 11.84 16.97 -4.55
CA PRO A 258 12.47 15.94 -5.39
C PRO A 258 12.51 14.57 -4.75
N GLY A 259 12.80 14.49 -3.44
CA GLY A 259 12.87 13.22 -2.72
C GLY A 259 11.51 12.55 -2.49
N LEU A 260 10.40 13.28 -2.61
CA LEU A 260 9.05 12.71 -2.50
C LEU A 260 8.62 12.01 -3.79
N TYR A 261 9.20 12.41 -4.92
CA TYR A 261 8.83 11.97 -6.27
C TYR A 261 9.90 11.13 -6.96
N GLN A 262 10.99 10.80 -6.26
CA GLN A 262 12.02 9.89 -6.73
C GLN A 262 12.45 8.97 -5.58
N ARG A 263 12.36 7.66 -5.80
CA ARG A 263 12.92 6.68 -4.87
C ARG A 263 14.44 6.71 -4.92
N ARG A 264 15.07 6.70 -3.74
CA ARG A 264 16.52 6.55 -3.60
C ARG A 264 16.81 5.61 -2.45
N GLY A 265 17.53 4.53 -2.72
CA GLY A 265 17.78 3.49 -1.71
C GLY A 265 16.49 2.82 -1.23
N GLY A 266 15.45 2.77 -2.08
CA GLY A 266 14.17 2.18 -1.75
C GLY A 266 13.28 3.04 -0.85
N GLU A 267 13.60 4.32 -0.65
CA GLU A 267 12.86 5.24 0.21
C GLU A 267 12.36 6.48 -0.54
N VAL A 268 11.32 7.10 0.02
CA VAL A 268 10.88 8.47 -0.31
C VAL A 268 11.19 9.42 0.84
N ASP A 269 11.52 10.68 0.51
CA ASP A 269 11.91 11.72 1.45
C ASP A 269 10.85 12.83 1.53
N LEU A 270 10.31 13.01 2.73
CA LEU A 270 9.28 13.95 3.11
C LEU A 270 9.86 15.18 3.83
N ALA A 271 11.18 15.31 4.01
CA ALA A 271 11.81 16.37 4.79
C ALA A 271 11.50 17.79 4.29
N THR A 272 11.14 17.93 3.01
CA THR A 272 10.72 19.20 2.41
C THR A 272 9.25 19.54 2.68
N LEU A 273 8.47 18.61 3.25
CA LEU A 273 7.09 18.85 3.65
C LEU A 273 7.05 19.54 5.01
N GLY A 274 6.14 20.50 5.19
CA GLY A 274 6.00 21.24 6.44
C GLY A 274 4.65 21.95 6.56
N GLY A 275 4.49 22.71 7.63
CA GLY A 275 3.30 23.53 7.87
C GLY A 275 2.01 22.73 8.14
N SER A 276 0.89 23.44 8.30
CA SER A 276 -0.44 22.87 8.48
C SER A 276 -1.09 22.44 7.16
N GLY A 277 -2.16 21.63 7.23
CA GLY A 277 -2.93 21.19 6.07
C GLY A 277 -2.29 20.01 5.33
N PHE A 278 -2.56 19.89 4.03
CA PHE A 278 -2.08 18.76 3.21
C PHE A 278 -0.59 18.81 2.88
N GLY A 279 0.11 19.90 3.21
CA GLY A 279 1.56 20.01 2.98
C GLY A 279 1.96 20.35 1.54
N TYR A 280 1.03 20.80 0.70
CA TYR A 280 1.33 21.16 -0.69
C TYR A 280 2.40 22.26 -0.82
N GLY A 281 2.45 23.20 0.13
CA GLY A 281 3.43 24.28 0.12
C GLY A 281 3.50 25.00 -1.23
N ALA A 282 4.71 25.23 -1.73
CA ALA A 282 4.93 25.86 -3.03
C ALA A 282 4.47 24.98 -4.20
N ALA A 283 4.39 23.66 -4.05
CA ALA A 283 3.95 22.75 -5.10
C ALA A 283 2.50 23.02 -5.55
N ALA A 284 1.67 23.65 -4.70
CA ALA A 284 0.29 24.02 -5.05
C ALA A 284 0.18 24.95 -6.27
N THR A 285 1.24 25.68 -6.63
CA THR A 285 1.21 26.72 -7.68
C THR A 285 2.28 26.56 -8.75
N VAL A 286 3.13 25.52 -8.70
CA VAL A 286 4.22 25.35 -9.69
C VAL A 286 3.75 24.83 -11.03
N ARG A 287 2.61 24.14 -11.05
CA ARG A 287 2.07 23.55 -12.27
C ARG A 287 1.34 24.61 -13.09
N GLU A 288 1.76 24.77 -14.33
CA GLU A 288 0.99 25.49 -15.34
C GLU A 288 -0.28 24.68 -15.65
N LEU A 289 -1.44 25.26 -15.33
CA LEU A 289 -2.74 24.66 -15.62
C LEU A 289 -3.22 25.14 -16.99
N PRO A 290 -3.93 24.29 -17.77
CA PRO A 290 -4.58 24.76 -18.98
C PRO A 290 -5.60 25.86 -18.65
N ALA A 291 -5.98 26.63 -19.67
CA ALA A 291 -7.09 27.56 -19.54
C ALA A 291 -8.33 26.84 -18.95
N PRO A 292 -9.08 27.46 -18.02
CA PRO A 292 -10.23 26.83 -17.42
C PRO A 292 -11.21 26.32 -18.48
N ALA A 293 -11.61 25.05 -18.38
CA ALA A 293 -12.60 24.46 -19.29
C ALA A 293 -14.00 25.08 -19.10
N ALA A 294 -14.24 25.69 -17.95
CA ALA A 294 -15.40 26.51 -17.66
C ALA A 294 -15.03 27.55 -16.60
N GLU A 295 -15.55 28.76 -16.75
CA GLU A 295 -15.52 29.79 -15.74
C GLU A 295 -16.95 30.05 -15.29
N HIS A 296 -17.18 30.00 -13.98
CA HIS A 296 -18.44 30.42 -13.41
C HIS A 296 -18.24 31.78 -12.77
N SER A 297 -18.95 32.80 -13.27
CA SER A 297 -18.98 34.12 -12.68
C SER A 297 -19.80 34.11 -11.38
N GLY A 298 -19.19 33.57 -10.31
CA GLY A 298 -19.59 33.81 -8.91
C GLY A 298 -20.88 33.16 -8.39
N LEU A 299 -20.78 32.70 -7.14
CA LEU A 299 -21.80 32.87 -6.10
C LEU A 299 -21.66 34.28 -5.51
#